data_AF-A0A5J4X7H4-F1
#
_entry.id   AF-A0A5J4X7H4-F1
#
_cell.length_a   1.000
_cell.length_b   1.000
_cell.length_c   1.000
_cell.angle_alpha   90.00
_cell.angle_beta   90.00
_cell.angle_gamma   90.00
#
_symmetry.space_group_name_H-M   'P 1'
#
loop_
_entity.id
_entity.type
_entity.pdbx_description
1 polymer ?
#
loop_
_entity_poly.entity_id
_entity_poly.type
_entity_poly.pdbx_seq_one_letter_code
_entity_poly.pdbx_strand_id
1 'polypeptide(L)'
;MNQPNDEYIVRNCSFTNCVNSAGAGGAFNIDISNGAVVAFFSSLFVGCRSQLGGGGIFASISSGGQIILDNLCEFYQCKTYGNGGGIYIFIDFTIQSSFIIKDAIFQGCQAMNNYFIQYSYSQTGFGGGVFLGVYGDYDPSINHIDLHGMNISNNSADKYGQSLFVVMRDIIEWCQYGTQGEYVKGNYSDTYSNETDLVGIPMDLSTFNSSSLQTIEQQQQPLELWWRILGILKSAKVIVNESNPIGKLIFHLEGQEMTPGYLNIKIFELRDKTQEEIEQQQKEMNYNFNKNNFKSQKDHSLQSQIAPEHKNVNQQQISISSNLKFNQTLHNSENEIIYPPEDGSNIPIKVVTEIRGSLKAQKATFGLNDYEWLNYKQKVYGVLISNDRNIFTGKQGAENASIILDVVEENDKNALSIWIIIIIIIGSIVIFGIGLFSIIFVVYINV
;
A
#
# COMPACT_ATOMS: atom_id res chain seq x y z
N MET A 1 22.74 -4.93 31.20
CA MET A 1 21.82 -4.38 32.21
C MET A 1 20.74 -5.38 32.47
N ASN A 2 20.40 -5.63 33.73
CA ASN A 2 19.57 -6.78 34.09
C ASN A 2 18.67 -6.54 35.31
N GLN A 3 18.59 -5.31 35.82
CA GLN A 3 17.63 -4.96 36.87
C GLN A 3 16.41 -4.25 36.27
N PRO A 4 15.22 -4.46 36.84
CA PRO A 4 14.04 -3.67 36.50
C PRO A 4 14.31 -2.17 36.68
N ASN A 5 13.95 -1.38 35.67
CA ASN A 5 14.17 0.07 35.61
C ASN A 5 15.64 0.53 35.43
N ASP A 6 16.58 -0.38 35.13
CA ASP A 6 17.91 0.05 34.67
C ASP A 6 17.73 0.87 33.38
N GLU A 7 18.22 2.10 33.36
CA GLU A 7 18.22 2.96 32.18
C GLU A 7 19.65 3.42 31.87
N TYR A 8 20.10 3.19 30.63
CA TYR A 8 21.37 3.71 30.13
C TYR A 8 21.12 4.57 28.91
N ILE A 9 21.33 5.87 29.06
CA ILE A 9 21.04 6.85 28.03
C ILE A 9 22.32 7.50 27.52
N VAL A 10 22.53 7.40 26.22
CA VAL A 10 23.62 8.06 25.51
C VAL A 10 23.06 9.22 24.71
N ARG A 11 23.60 10.43 24.90
CA ARG A 11 23.14 11.64 24.21
C ARG A 11 24.30 12.42 23.64
N ASN A 12 24.19 12.87 22.39
CA ASN A 12 25.14 13.78 21.76
C ASN A 12 26.59 13.27 21.80
N CYS A 13 26.79 11.95 21.75
CA CYS A 13 28.11 11.32 21.75
C CYS A 13 28.52 10.90 20.34
N SER A 14 29.83 10.93 20.07
CA SER A 14 30.43 10.39 18.84
C SER A 14 31.41 9.27 19.19
N PHE A 15 31.18 8.09 18.60
CA PHE A 15 32.02 6.91 18.68
C PHE A 15 32.70 6.74 17.32
N THR A 16 34.00 7.00 17.26
CA THR A 16 34.73 7.07 15.98
C THR A 16 35.86 6.05 15.97
N ASN A 17 35.89 5.21 14.93
CA ASN A 17 36.88 4.15 14.73
C ASN A 17 37.04 3.22 15.96
N CYS A 18 35.95 2.96 16.69
CA CYS A 18 35.96 1.95 17.75
C CYS A 18 36.09 0.56 17.10
N VAL A 19 37.05 -0.24 17.55
CA VAL A 19 37.36 -1.55 16.95
C VAL A 19 37.35 -2.63 18.01
N ASN A 20 36.56 -3.68 17.78
CA ASN A 20 36.62 -4.93 18.51
C ASN A 20 37.13 -6.05 17.59
N SER A 21 38.43 -6.33 17.64
CA SER A 21 39.10 -7.25 16.71
C SER A 21 38.82 -8.73 16.95
N ALA A 22 38.24 -9.08 18.10
CA ALA A 22 37.96 -10.48 18.47
C ALA A 22 36.50 -10.72 18.85
N GLY A 23 35.65 -9.69 18.88
CA GLY A 23 34.30 -9.76 19.41
C GLY A 23 33.26 -9.09 18.51
N ALA A 24 32.06 -8.92 19.09
CA ALA A 24 30.93 -8.23 18.51
C ALA A 24 30.80 -6.82 19.10
N GLY A 25 30.23 -5.89 18.33
CA GLY A 25 30.06 -4.50 18.75
C GLY A 25 31.38 -3.73 18.70
N GLY A 26 31.58 -2.88 17.70
CA GLY A 26 32.78 -2.05 17.63
C GLY A 26 32.81 -0.98 18.72
N ALA A 27 31.66 -0.35 19.00
CA ALA A 27 31.50 0.65 20.05
C ALA A 27 30.76 0.09 21.28
N PHE A 28 29.66 -0.63 21.08
CA PHE A 28 28.89 -1.23 22.18
C PHE A 28 28.61 -2.70 21.94
N ASN A 29 28.79 -3.48 23.00
CA ASN A 29 28.29 -4.85 23.11
C ASN A 29 27.33 -4.88 24.30
N ILE A 30 26.04 -5.09 24.02
CA ILE A 30 24.95 -4.84 24.96
C ILE A 30 24.22 -6.15 25.23
N ASP A 31 24.15 -6.55 26.49
CA ASP A 31 23.18 -7.53 26.97
C ASP A 31 22.14 -6.81 27.83
N ILE A 32 20.86 -6.90 27.46
CA ILE A 32 19.78 -6.21 28.15
C ILE A 32 18.63 -7.17 28.51
N SER A 33 18.18 -7.11 29.76
CA SER A 33 17.10 -7.94 30.27
C SER A 33 16.27 -7.28 31.38
N ASN A 34 15.18 -7.93 31.76
CA ASN A 34 14.33 -7.59 32.91
C ASN A 34 13.71 -6.19 32.84
N GLY A 35 13.23 -5.77 31.66
CA GLY A 35 12.59 -4.45 31.49
C GLY A 35 13.57 -3.27 31.40
N ALA A 36 14.88 -3.50 31.42
CA ALA A 36 15.88 -2.45 31.30
C ALA A 36 15.81 -1.75 29.93
N VAL A 37 16.26 -0.49 29.88
CA VAL A 37 16.20 0.35 28.67
C VAL A 37 17.58 0.91 28.33
N VAL A 38 18.03 0.72 27.08
CA VAL A 38 19.14 1.48 26.50
C VAL A 38 18.59 2.41 25.43
N ALA A 39 18.91 3.71 25.52
CA ALA A 39 18.48 4.68 24.52
C ALA A 39 19.65 5.51 24.00
N PHE A 40 19.70 5.72 22.69
CA PHE A 40 20.66 6.60 22.03
C PHE A 40 19.91 7.78 21.41
N PHE A 41 20.41 8.99 21.64
CA PHE A 41 19.86 10.23 21.08
C PHE A 41 20.96 11.05 20.44
N SER A 42 20.78 11.42 19.16
CA SER A 42 21.70 12.32 18.43
C SER A 42 23.16 11.86 18.53
N SER A 43 23.38 10.56 18.40
CA SER A 43 24.68 9.94 18.56
C SER A 43 25.22 9.38 17.26
N LEU A 44 26.53 9.52 17.06
CA LEU A 44 27.23 9.16 15.83
C LEU A 44 28.13 7.95 16.06
N PHE A 45 28.09 7.00 15.13
CA PHE A 45 28.93 5.81 15.07
C PHE A 45 29.64 5.81 13.72
N VAL A 46 30.90 6.23 13.72
CA VAL A 46 31.65 6.54 12.51
C VAL A 46 32.83 5.58 12.34
N GLY A 47 32.79 4.74 11.31
CA GLY A 47 33.89 3.83 11.01
C GLY A 47 34.16 2.77 12.09
N CYS A 48 33.16 2.45 12.92
CA CYS A 48 33.27 1.42 13.94
C CYS A 48 33.35 0.03 13.31
N ARG A 49 34.11 -0.88 13.92
CA ARG A 49 34.41 -2.21 13.37
C ARG A 49 34.33 -3.34 14.39
N SER A 50 33.78 -4.48 13.98
CA SER A 50 33.75 -5.72 14.78
C SER A 50 34.09 -6.96 13.96
N GLN A 51 34.45 -8.06 14.64
CA GLN A 51 34.73 -9.34 13.98
C GLN A 51 33.51 -10.25 13.85
N LEU A 52 32.55 -10.22 14.80
CA LEU A 52 31.48 -11.22 14.87
C LEU A 52 30.08 -10.71 14.49
N GLY A 53 29.77 -9.43 14.73
CA GLY A 53 28.47 -8.85 14.43
C GLY A 53 28.35 -7.44 15.00
N GLY A 54 27.61 -6.57 14.33
CA GLY A 54 27.37 -5.21 14.80
C GLY A 54 28.61 -4.33 14.72
N GLY A 55 28.91 -3.75 13.56
CA GLY A 55 30.11 -2.92 13.39
C GLY A 55 30.14 -1.74 14.36
N GLY A 56 29.00 -1.11 14.63
CA GLY A 56 28.80 -0.14 15.70
C GLY A 56 28.31 -0.80 16.99
N ILE A 57 27.12 -1.40 16.94
CA ILE A 57 26.45 -1.97 18.11
C ILE A 57 26.11 -3.44 17.86
N PHE A 58 26.46 -4.28 18.82
CA PHE A 58 25.85 -5.59 18.98
C PHE A 58 24.94 -5.56 20.21
N ALA A 59 23.73 -6.08 20.10
CA ALA A 59 22.84 -6.21 21.24
C ALA A 59 22.06 -7.52 21.28
N SER A 60 21.93 -8.04 22.51
CA SER A 60 21.09 -9.16 22.90
C SER A 60 20.01 -8.65 23.85
N ILE A 61 18.75 -8.80 23.46
CA ILE A 61 17.58 -8.26 24.17
C ILE A 61 16.70 -9.42 24.62
N SER A 62 16.35 -9.48 25.90
CA SER A 62 15.49 -10.54 26.45
C SER A 62 14.63 -10.02 27.60
N SER A 63 13.67 -10.81 28.08
CA SER A 63 12.97 -10.55 29.35
C SER A 63 12.42 -9.12 29.53
N GLY A 64 11.90 -8.49 28.47
CA GLY A 64 11.37 -7.13 28.53
C GLY A 64 12.38 -6.01 28.24
N GLY A 65 13.63 -6.33 27.93
CA GLY A 65 14.64 -5.34 27.57
C GLY A 65 14.24 -4.51 26.36
N GLN A 66 14.71 -3.26 26.30
CA GLN A 66 14.34 -2.32 25.25
C GLN A 66 15.55 -1.54 24.73
N ILE A 67 15.63 -1.39 23.41
CA ILE A 67 16.58 -0.48 22.75
C ILE A 67 15.82 0.54 21.90
N ILE A 68 16.19 1.81 22.06
CA ILE A 68 15.59 2.93 21.32
C ILE A 68 16.68 3.75 20.64
N LEU A 69 16.53 4.01 19.33
CA LEU A 69 17.33 4.97 18.57
C LEU A 69 16.44 6.14 18.14
N ASP A 70 16.83 7.36 18.49
CA ASP A 70 15.99 8.55 18.29
C ASP A 70 16.84 9.82 18.05
N ASN A 71 16.20 10.88 17.58
CA ASN A 71 16.77 12.20 17.30
C ASN A 71 18.05 12.14 16.44
N LEU A 72 17.97 11.61 15.21
CA LEU A 72 19.06 11.53 14.24
C LEU A 72 20.31 10.79 14.76
N CYS A 73 20.15 9.56 15.24
CA CYS A 73 21.32 8.69 15.42
C CYS A 73 21.92 8.31 14.06
N GLU A 74 23.24 8.26 13.91
CA GLU A 74 23.88 7.96 12.63
C GLU A 74 24.92 6.85 12.76
N PHE A 75 24.81 5.86 11.87
CA PHE A 75 25.80 4.81 11.65
C PHE A 75 26.41 5.03 10.27
N TYR A 76 27.62 5.58 10.25
CA TYR A 76 28.31 5.95 9.02
C TYR A 76 29.55 5.09 8.82
N GLN A 77 29.60 4.36 7.71
CA GLN A 77 30.73 3.51 7.32
C GLN A 77 31.16 2.49 8.39
N CYS A 78 30.21 2.02 9.21
CA CYS A 78 30.46 0.94 10.15
C CYS A 78 30.62 -0.38 9.39
N LYS A 79 31.42 -1.30 9.92
CA LYS A 79 31.76 -2.54 9.23
C LYS A 79 31.88 -3.72 10.18
N THR A 80 31.44 -4.89 9.74
CA THR A 80 31.67 -6.14 10.47
C THR A 80 32.08 -7.27 9.54
N TYR A 81 32.86 -8.23 10.04
CA TYR A 81 33.08 -9.54 9.41
C TYR A 81 32.04 -10.57 9.89
N GLY A 82 30.82 -10.09 10.15
CA GLY A 82 29.69 -10.85 10.69
C GLY A 82 28.40 -10.38 10.03
N ASN A 83 27.33 -10.25 10.80
CA ASN A 83 26.07 -9.65 10.34
C ASN A 83 25.86 -8.27 10.97
N GLY A 84 25.10 -7.40 10.31
CA GLY A 84 24.78 -6.08 10.84
C GLY A 84 25.97 -5.13 10.78
N GLY A 85 26.26 -4.56 9.61
CA GLY A 85 27.42 -3.67 9.44
C GLY A 85 27.37 -2.44 10.33
N GLY A 86 26.18 -1.88 10.57
CA GLY A 86 25.93 -0.90 11.64
C GLY A 86 25.55 -1.58 12.95
N ILE A 87 24.42 -2.30 12.95
CA ILE A 87 23.86 -2.91 14.16
C ILE A 87 23.50 -4.37 13.93
N TYR A 88 23.85 -5.21 14.91
CA TYR A 88 23.29 -6.55 15.06
C TYR A 88 22.37 -6.57 16.29
N ILE A 89 21.11 -6.93 16.09
CA ILE A 89 20.14 -7.16 17.17
C ILE A 89 19.75 -8.64 17.18
N PHE A 90 19.86 -9.24 18.36
CA PHE A 90 19.21 -10.49 18.71
C PHE A 90 18.14 -10.20 19.76
N ILE A 91 16.90 -10.68 19.54
CA ILE A 91 15.80 -10.57 20.51
C ILE A 91 15.26 -11.95 20.85
N ASP A 92 15.19 -12.25 22.14
CA ASP A 92 14.43 -13.37 22.69
C ASP A 92 13.03 -12.88 23.10
N PHE A 93 12.03 -13.27 22.30
CA PHE A 93 10.62 -12.95 22.48
C PHE A 93 9.86 -13.92 23.38
N THR A 94 10.54 -14.82 24.11
CA THR A 94 9.90 -15.61 25.18
C THR A 94 9.15 -14.70 26.18
N ILE A 95 9.67 -13.49 26.40
CA ILE A 95 8.99 -12.39 27.06
C ILE A 95 9.11 -11.16 26.16
N GLN A 96 8.01 -10.44 25.98
CA GLN A 96 7.90 -9.29 25.09
C GLN A 96 9.00 -8.26 25.35
N SER A 97 9.94 -8.14 24.41
CA SER A 97 11.06 -7.20 24.43
C SER A 97 10.96 -6.24 23.24
N SER A 98 11.74 -5.16 23.20
CA SER A 98 11.55 -4.11 22.19
C SER A 98 12.83 -3.62 21.52
N PHE A 99 12.72 -3.32 20.22
CA PHE A 99 13.72 -2.61 19.44
C PHE A 99 13.02 -1.59 18.53
N ILE A 100 13.26 -0.30 18.79
CA ILE A 100 12.57 0.80 18.13
C ILE A 100 13.60 1.75 17.51
N ILE A 101 13.43 2.03 16.22
CA ILE A 101 14.13 3.07 15.49
C ILE A 101 13.12 4.17 15.13
N LYS A 102 13.14 5.26 15.90
CA LYS A 102 12.29 6.44 15.63
C LYS A 102 12.93 7.39 14.63
N ASP A 103 14.26 7.50 14.69
CA ASP A 103 15.02 8.34 13.76
C ASP A 103 16.50 7.94 13.79
N ALA A 104 16.91 7.14 12.82
CA ALA A 104 18.32 6.78 12.64
C ALA A 104 18.72 6.57 11.19
N ILE A 105 19.94 6.98 10.86
CA ILE A 105 20.55 6.85 9.53
C ILE A 105 21.58 5.71 9.55
N PHE A 106 21.52 4.86 8.55
CA PHE A 106 22.52 3.82 8.26
C PHE A 106 23.06 4.05 6.87
N GLN A 107 24.29 4.56 6.79
CA GLN A 107 24.90 4.96 5.53
C GLN A 107 26.27 4.33 5.33
N GLY A 108 26.47 3.70 4.17
CA GLY A 108 27.77 3.14 3.81
C GLY A 108 28.22 1.97 4.69
N CYS A 109 27.32 1.37 5.46
CA CYS A 109 27.64 0.29 6.40
C CYS A 109 27.81 -1.05 5.67
N GLN A 110 28.68 -1.91 6.19
CA GLN A 110 29.12 -3.13 5.49
C GLN A 110 29.09 -4.38 6.37
N ALA A 111 28.38 -5.42 5.92
CA ALA A 111 28.42 -6.76 6.50
C ALA A 111 29.19 -7.71 5.58
N MET A 112 30.33 -8.22 6.05
CA MET A 112 31.22 -9.08 5.26
C MET A 112 31.24 -10.51 5.75
N ASN A 113 31.58 -11.44 4.86
CA ASN A 113 31.80 -12.83 5.19
C ASN A 113 33.00 -13.01 6.14
N ASN A 114 32.84 -13.90 7.12
CA ASN A 114 33.94 -14.34 7.96
C ASN A 114 34.58 -15.61 7.42
N TYR A 115 35.74 -15.49 6.78
CA TYR A 115 36.49 -16.65 6.28
C TYR A 115 37.29 -17.39 7.36
N PHE A 116 37.42 -16.82 8.57
CA PHE A 116 38.25 -17.38 9.64
C PHE A 116 37.51 -18.36 10.56
N ILE A 117 36.18 -18.40 10.50
CA ILE A 117 35.35 -19.30 11.31
C ILE A 117 34.83 -20.40 10.39
N GLN A 118 35.57 -21.50 10.26
CA GLN A 118 35.29 -22.60 9.30
C GLN A 118 33.89 -23.23 9.45
N TYR A 119 33.17 -22.97 10.54
CA TYR A 119 31.84 -23.52 10.82
C TYR A 119 30.67 -22.53 10.63
N SER A 120 30.92 -21.25 10.31
CA SER A 120 29.87 -20.23 10.21
C SER A 120 29.80 -19.50 8.86
N TYR A 121 30.47 -20.00 7.82
CA TYR A 121 30.42 -19.38 6.48
C TYR A 121 28.98 -19.27 5.96
N SER A 122 28.05 -20.15 6.34
CA SER A 122 26.64 -20.01 5.99
C SER A 122 25.92 -18.84 6.68
N GLN A 123 26.47 -18.26 7.75
CA GLN A 123 25.74 -17.42 8.70
C GLN A 123 26.19 -15.96 8.80
N THR A 124 27.29 -15.54 8.16
CA THR A 124 27.78 -14.14 8.18
C THR A 124 27.53 -13.40 6.87
N GLY A 125 27.68 -12.08 6.82
CA GLY A 125 27.56 -11.29 5.60
C GLY A 125 26.13 -10.88 5.25
N PHE A 126 25.22 -10.84 6.23
CA PHE A 126 23.84 -10.41 6.07
C PHE A 126 23.58 -9.05 6.75
N GLY A 127 22.74 -8.20 6.16
CA GLY A 127 22.29 -6.95 6.78
C GLY A 127 23.40 -5.89 6.85
N GLY A 128 23.69 -5.21 5.75
CA GLY A 128 24.80 -4.25 5.71
C GLY A 128 24.62 -3.07 6.68
N GLY A 129 23.40 -2.58 6.88
CA GLY A 129 23.06 -1.63 7.94
C GLY A 129 22.69 -2.36 9.24
N VAL A 130 21.61 -3.14 9.18
CA VAL A 130 20.99 -3.80 10.33
C VAL A 130 20.78 -5.28 10.04
N PHE A 131 21.13 -6.13 11.02
CA PHE A 131 20.66 -7.51 11.10
C PHE A 131 19.77 -7.65 12.32
N LEU A 132 18.56 -8.20 12.13
CA LEU A 132 17.60 -8.46 13.19
C LEU A 132 17.26 -9.94 13.24
N GLY A 133 17.66 -10.62 14.29
CA GLY A 133 17.32 -12.02 14.55
C GLY A 133 16.37 -12.15 15.73
N VAL A 134 15.27 -12.87 15.54
CA VAL A 134 14.26 -13.11 16.57
C VAL A 134 14.16 -14.60 16.90
N TYR A 135 14.17 -14.87 18.20
CA TYR A 135 13.84 -16.17 18.79
C TYR A 135 12.47 -16.09 19.45
N GLY A 136 11.58 -17.05 19.19
CA GLY A 136 10.21 -17.02 19.71
C GLY A 136 9.20 -16.44 18.72
N ASP A 137 7.96 -16.31 19.16
CA ASP A 137 6.85 -15.78 18.36
C ASP A 137 6.69 -14.28 18.64
N TYR A 138 6.55 -13.48 17.59
CA TYR A 138 6.29 -12.05 17.68
C TYR A 138 4.86 -11.74 17.25
N ASP A 139 4.14 -11.00 18.10
CA ASP A 139 2.81 -10.45 17.76
C ASP A 139 2.98 -8.99 17.33
N PRO A 140 2.80 -8.64 16.03
CA PRO A 140 2.94 -7.27 15.57
C PRO A 140 2.02 -6.27 16.26
N SER A 141 0.90 -6.70 16.84
CA SER A 141 -0.10 -5.79 17.45
C SER A 141 0.38 -5.05 18.69
N ILE A 142 1.49 -5.49 19.31
CA ILE A 142 2.08 -4.83 20.46
C ILE A 142 3.06 -3.71 20.07
N ASN A 143 3.43 -3.59 18.79
CA ASN A 143 4.34 -2.56 18.27
C ASN A 143 5.71 -2.47 18.98
N HIS A 144 6.27 -3.62 19.39
CA HIS A 144 7.56 -3.63 20.10
C HIS A 144 8.77 -3.70 19.16
N ILE A 145 8.60 -4.06 17.89
CA ILE A 145 9.61 -3.90 16.85
C ILE A 145 9.09 -2.90 15.84
N ASP A 146 9.76 -1.75 15.74
CA ASP A 146 9.38 -0.65 14.86
C ASP A 146 10.62 -0.04 14.22
N LEU A 147 10.72 -0.15 12.89
CA LEU A 147 11.82 0.37 12.09
C LEU A 147 11.37 1.54 11.19
N HIS A 148 10.19 2.14 11.40
CA HIS A 148 9.67 3.19 10.52
C HIS A 148 10.64 4.38 10.36
N GLY A 149 11.40 4.70 11.41
CA GLY A 149 12.31 5.83 11.46
C GLY A 149 13.69 5.56 10.87
N MET A 150 13.86 4.40 10.24
CA MET A 150 15.13 3.99 9.66
C MET A 150 15.35 4.65 8.29
N ASN A 151 16.49 5.28 8.10
CA ASN A 151 16.93 5.83 6.82
C ASN A 151 18.19 5.09 6.34
N ILE A 152 18.07 4.36 5.24
CA ILE A 152 19.15 3.54 4.68
C ILE A 152 19.67 4.15 3.37
N SER A 153 20.99 4.14 3.19
CA SER A 153 21.60 4.47 1.90
C SER A 153 23.00 3.87 1.72
N ASN A 154 23.30 3.40 0.51
CA ASN A 154 24.63 2.93 0.12
C ASN A 154 25.24 1.84 1.03
N ASN A 155 24.41 1.05 1.70
CA ASN A 155 24.89 -0.07 2.51
C ASN A 155 25.21 -1.28 1.61
N SER A 156 26.01 -2.21 2.11
CA SER A 156 26.33 -3.43 1.38
C SER A 156 26.44 -4.63 2.31
N ALA A 157 25.91 -5.76 1.86
CA ALA A 157 26.13 -7.06 2.47
C ALA A 157 26.82 -7.97 1.45
N ASP A 158 27.74 -8.82 1.88
CA ASP A 158 28.39 -9.81 1.00
C ASP A 158 27.39 -10.87 0.51
N LYS A 159 26.26 -11.05 1.21
CA LYS A 159 25.18 -11.95 0.84
C LYS A 159 23.89 -11.22 0.51
N TYR A 160 23.03 -11.03 1.51
CA TYR A 160 21.64 -10.58 1.32
C TYR A 160 21.26 -9.54 2.35
N GLY A 161 20.27 -8.72 1.99
CA GLY A 161 19.85 -7.58 2.81
C GLY A 161 20.95 -6.53 2.82
N GLN A 162 21.12 -5.82 1.70
CA GLN A 162 22.20 -4.82 1.57
C GLN A 162 22.11 -3.79 2.69
N SER A 163 20.89 -3.47 3.13
CA SER A 163 20.63 -2.57 4.23
C SER A 163 20.04 -3.29 5.45
N LEU A 164 19.01 -4.12 5.28
CA LEU A 164 18.35 -4.86 6.36
C LEU A 164 18.24 -6.34 6.02
N PHE A 165 18.62 -7.20 6.97
CA PHE A 165 18.28 -8.63 6.92
C PHE A 165 17.55 -9.06 8.19
N VAL A 166 16.36 -9.65 8.05
CA VAL A 166 15.54 -10.07 9.18
C VAL A 166 15.32 -11.59 9.19
N VAL A 167 15.53 -12.19 10.35
CA VAL A 167 15.23 -13.60 10.63
C VAL A 167 14.17 -13.65 11.72
N MET A 168 12.94 -14.00 11.37
CA MET A 168 11.80 -14.01 12.29
C MET A 168 10.73 -14.94 11.75
N ARG A 169 10.09 -15.75 12.60
CA ARG A 169 8.98 -16.64 12.18
C ARG A 169 7.80 -15.84 11.64
N ASP A 170 7.36 -14.83 12.39
CA ASP A 170 6.18 -14.01 12.11
C ASP A 170 6.47 -12.79 11.21
N ILE A 171 7.51 -12.88 10.38
CA ILE A 171 7.94 -11.75 9.54
C ILE A 171 6.89 -11.35 8.50
N ILE A 172 6.10 -12.31 8.01
CA ILE A 172 5.05 -12.06 7.02
C ILE A 172 3.94 -11.24 7.68
N GLU A 173 3.49 -11.67 8.86
CA GLU A 173 2.50 -10.97 9.68
C GLU A 173 3.01 -9.57 10.04
N TRP A 174 4.29 -9.42 10.40
CA TRP A 174 4.86 -8.11 10.70
C TRP A 174 4.93 -7.18 9.49
N CYS A 175 5.31 -7.69 8.32
CA CYS A 175 5.30 -6.91 7.06
C CYS A 175 3.88 -6.51 6.64
N GLN A 176 2.88 -7.36 6.90
CA GLN A 176 1.47 -7.10 6.59
C GLN A 176 0.79 -6.21 7.64
N TYR A 177 1.40 -6.06 8.81
CA TYR A 177 0.86 -5.23 9.88
C TYR A 177 1.00 -3.74 9.56
N GLY A 178 -0.03 -2.96 9.88
CA GLY A 178 -0.14 -1.56 9.47
C GLY A 178 -0.51 -1.41 8.00
N THR A 179 0.02 -0.36 7.36
CA THR A 179 -0.21 -0.08 5.94
C THR A 179 1.10 -0.18 5.18
N GLN A 180 1.14 -1.03 4.14
CA GLN A 180 2.27 -1.16 3.21
C GLN A 180 3.63 -1.34 3.90
N GLY A 181 3.72 -2.10 5.00
CA GLY A 181 5.00 -2.40 5.65
C GLY A 181 5.64 -1.22 6.39
N GLU A 182 4.86 -0.22 6.81
CA GLU A 182 5.35 1.00 7.46
C GLU A 182 6.31 0.75 8.64
N TYR A 183 6.10 -0.32 9.42
CA TYR A 183 6.94 -0.68 10.56
C TYR A 183 8.28 -1.34 10.19
N VAL A 184 8.51 -1.64 8.91
CA VAL A 184 9.68 -2.40 8.42
C VAL A 184 10.49 -1.61 7.40
N LYS A 185 9.81 -0.84 6.54
CA LYS A 185 10.41 -0.22 5.34
C LYS A 185 11.45 0.87 5.60
N GLY A 186 11.27 1.67 6.66
CA GLY A 186 12.01 2.92 6.77
C GLY A 186 11.79 3.83 5.55
N ASN A 187 12.86 4.32 4.93
CA ASN A 187 12.83 5.10 3.69
C ASN A 187 12.84 4.26 2.38
N TYR A 188 12.65 2.95 2.43
CA TYR A 188 12.56 2.11 1.23
C TYR A 188 11.36 2.51 0.36
N SER A 189 11.59 2.59 -0.95
CA SER A 189 10.57 2.91 -1.95
C SER A 189 10.28 1.71 -2.83
N ASP A 190 9.01 1.28 -2.86
CA ASP A 190 8.52 0.21 -3.75
C ASP A 190 8.73 0.53 -5.25
N THR A 191 9.01 1.79 -5.61
CA THR A 191 9.23 2.23 -7.00
C THR A 191 10.72 2.39 -7.33
N TYR A 192 11.54 2.86 -6.38
CA TYR A 192 12.90 3.31 -6.67
C TYR A 192 14.00 2.52 -5.96
N SER A 193 13.68 1.83 -4.87
CA SER A 193 14.66 1.05 -4.12
C SER A 193 14.94 -0.29 -4.78
N ASN A 194 16.10 -0.87 -4.48
CA ASN A 194 16.45 -2.20 -4.97
C ASN A 194 15.87 -3.26 -4.03
N GLU A 195 15.13 -4.23 -4.54
CA GLU A 195 14.51 -5.32 -3.75
C GLU A 195 15.49 -6.10 -2.85
N THR A 196 16.79 -6.05 -3.16
CA THR A 196 17.84 -6.69 -2.35
C THR A 196 18.25 -5.88 -1.11
N ASP A 197 17.79 -4.63 -0.95
CA ASP A 197 18.09 -3.80 0.23
C ASP A 197 17.47 -4.36 1.49
N LEU A 198 16.20 -4.78 1.41
CA LEU A 198 15.42 -5.29 2.52
C LEU A 198 15.04 -6.74 2.25
N VAL A 199 15.66 -7.66 2.98
CA VAL A 199 15.47 -9.09 2.81
C VAL A 199 15.12 -9.73 4.14
N GLY A 200 14.36 -10.82 4.12
CA GLY A 200 14.21 -11.65 5.31
C GLY A 200 13.81 -13.07 5.00
N ILE A 201 13.63 -13.84 6.08
CA ILE A 201 13.32 -15.27 6.02
C ILE A 201 12.33 -15.62 7.14
N PRO A 202 11.21 -16.29 6.84
CA PRO A 202 10.18 -16.67 7.81
C PRO A 202 10.61 -17.89 8.62
N MET A 203 11.58 -17.69 9.52
CA MET A 203 12.27 -18.76 10.24
C MET A 203 12.75 -18.27 11.60
N ASP A 204 12.73 -19.15 12.62
CA ASP A 204 13.32 -18.86 13.92
C ASP A 204 14.85 -18.73 13.82
N LEU A 205 15.44 -17.78 14.56
CA LEU A 205 16.88 -17.54 14.52
C LEU A 205 17.71 -18.79 14.85
N SER A 206 17.25 -19.67 15.75
CA SER A 206 17.95 -20.93 16.07
C SER A 206 18.02 -21.86 14.86
N THR A 207 16.95 -21.95 14.08
CA THR A 207 16.90 -22.74 12.84
C THR A 207 17.77 -22.11 11.77
N PHE A 208 17.75 -20.79 11.62
CA PHE A 208 18.62 -20.06 10.69
C PHE A 208 20.11 -20.33 10.98
N ASN A 209 20.50 -20.26 12.25
CA ASN A 209 21.85 -20.56 12.73
C ASN A 209 22.27 -22.03 12.59
N SER A 210 21.36 -22.92 12.21
CA SER A 210 21.70 -24.33 11.89
C SER A 210 21.50 -24.67 10.41
N SER A 211 20.95 -23.75 9.62
CA SER A 211 20.59 -23.97 8.23
C SER A 211 21.79 -23.85 7.29
N SER A 212 21.71 -24.58 6.17
CA SER A 212 22.66 -24.45 5.07
C SER A 212 22.42 -23.15 4.29
N LEU A 213 23.45 -22.64 3.60
CA LEU A 213 23.28 -21.48 2.74
C LEU A 213 22.22 -21.72 1.66
N GLN A 214 22.22 -22.90 1.03
CA GLN A 214 21.21 -23.25 0.02
C GLN A 214 19.78 -23.18 0.57
N THR A 215 19.58 -23.64 1.81
CA THR A 215 18.28 -23.55 2.49
C THR A 215 17.86 -22.11 2.70
N ILE A 216 18.79 -21.26 3.16
CA ILE A 216 18.54 -19.83 3.36
C ILE A 216 18.19 -19.17 2.03
N GLU A 217 18.97 -19.43 0.97
CA GLU A 217 18.75 -18.85 -0.37
C GLU A 217 17.40 -19.22 -0.97
N GLN A 218 16.93 -20.44 -0.72
CA GLN A 218 15.63 -20.92 -1.21
C GLN A 218 14.43 -20.36 -0.46
N GLN A 219 14.62 -19.94 0.80
CA GLN A 219 13.51 -19.55 1.69
C GLN A 219 13.45 -18.04 1.95
N GLN A 220 14.58 -17.34 1.85
CA GLN A 220 14.61 -15.88 1.95
C GLN A 220 13.87 -15.24 0.79
N GLN A 221 13.32 -14.05 1.01
CA GLN A 221 12.68 -13.24 -0.01
C GLN A 221 12.93 -11.75 0.27
N PRO A 222 12.89 -10.90 -0.77
CA PRO A 222 12.66 -9.47 -0.57
C PRO A 222 11.43 -9.24 0.29
N LEU A 223 11.54 -8.40 1.31
CA LEU A 223 10.44 -8.13 2.23
C LEU A 223 9.25 -7.47 1.53
N GLU A 224 9.50 -6.79 0.39
CA GLU A 224 8.48 -6.16 -0.43
C GLU A 224 7.35 -7.08 -0.85
N LEU A 225 7.68 -8.34 -1.10
CA LEU A 225 6.70 -9.33 -1.53
C LEU A 225 5.66 -9.63 -0.44
N TRP A 226 5.96 -9.37 0.84
CA TRP A 226 5.05 -9.68 1.95
C TRP A 226 4.13 -8.52 2.33
N TRP A 227 4.60 -7.27 2.26
CA TRP A 227 3.73 -6.11 2.54
C TRP A 227 2.95 -5.61 1.32
N ARG A 228 3.28 -6.09 0.11
CA ARG A 228 2.55 -5.74 -1.10
C ARG A 228 1.22 -6.49 -1.16
N ILE A 229 0.15 -5.80 -0.78
CA ILE A 229 -1.23 -6.31 -0.85
C ILE A 229 -1.75 -6.17 -2.28
N LEU A 230 -2.06 -7.28 -2.94
CA LEU A 230 -2.56 -7.30 -4.31
C LEU A 230 -4.10 -7.29 -4.34
N GLY A 231 -4.69 -6.20 -4.84
CA GLY A 231 -6.13 -6.08 -4.93
C GLY A 231 -6.76 -7.15 -5.83
N ILE A 232 -7.95 -7.63 -5.47
CA ILE A 232 -8.74 -8.53 -6.30
C ILE A 232 -9.95 -7.78 -6.82
N LEU A 233 -10.03 -7.56 -8.13
CA LEU A 233 -11.20 -6.96 -8.78
C LEU A 233 -12.20 -8.04 -9.18
N LYS A 234 -13.45 -7.92 -8.72
CA LYS A 234 -14.53 -8.85 -9.05
C LYS A 234 -15.47 -8.29 -10.12
N SER A 235 -15.79 -7.00 -10.03
CA SER A 235 -16.66 -6.32 -10.99
C SER A 235 -16.26 -4.85 -11.13
N ALA A 236 -16.49 -4.31 -12.31
CA ALA A 236 -16.31 -2.91 -12.61
C ALA A 236 -17.50 -2.41 -13.42
N LYS A 237 -18.10 -1.30 -12.97
CA LYS A 237 -19.24 -0.66 -13.62
C LYS A 237 -19.01 0.83 -13.74
N VAL A 238 -19.47 1.43 -14.83
CA VAL A 238 -19.59 2.88 -14.98
C VAL A 238 -21.03 3.25 -15.32
N ILE A 239 -21.54 4.25 -14.61
CA ILE A 239 -22.80 4.92 -14.94
C ILE A 239 -22.44 6.17 -15.75
N VAL A 240 -23.00 6.28 -16.95
CA VAL A 240 -22.79 7.40 -17.87
C VAL A 240 -24.03 8.29 -17.84
N ASN A 241 -23.87 9.54 -17.43
CA ASN A 241 -24.91 10.56 -17.44
C ASN A 241 -24.37 11.86 -18.07
N GLU A 242 -24.55 12.00 -19.38
CA GLU A 242 -24.03 13.13 -20.16
C GLU A 242 -24.68 14.48 -19.79
N SER A 243 -25.90 14.44 -19.25
CA SER A 243 -26.67 15.61 -18.81
C SER A 243 -26.15 16.22 -17.50
N ASN A 244 -25.34 15.48 -16.74
CA ASN A 244 -24.88 15.92 -15.44
C ASN A 244 -23.67 16.88 -15.57
N PRO A 245 -23.70 18.08 -14.96
CA PRO A 245 -22.57 19.01 -15.02
C PRO A 245 -21.31 18.52 -14.29
N ILE A 246 -21.44 17.64 -13.28
CA ILE A 246 -20.33 17.10 -12.50
C ILE A 246 -20.57 15.60 -12.26
N GLY A 247 -19.58 14.75 -12.51
CA GLY A 247 -19.69 13.30 -12.39
C GLY A 247 -20.46 12.69 -13.55
N LYS A 248 -20.07 13.05 -14.79
CA LYS A 248 -20.63 12.46 -16.02
C LYS A 248 -20.38 10.95 -16.07
N LEU A 249 -19.25 10.51 -15.54
CA LEU A 249 -18.94 9.11 -15.32
C LEU A 249 -18.85 8.85 -13.82
N ILE A 250 -19.64 7.90 -13.32
CA ILE A 250 -19.54 7.42 -11.94
C ILE A 250 -19.17 5.95 -11.97
N PHE A 251 -17.98 5.63 -11.47
CA PHE A 251 -17.47 4.27 -11.45
C PHE A 251 -17.78 3.59 -10.13
N HIS A 252 -18.24 2.35 -10.20
CA HIS A 252 -18.45 1.46 -9.07
C HIS A 252 -17.66 0.18 -9.29
N LEU A 253 -16.74 -0.11 -8.38
CA LEU A 253 -15.98 -1.35 -8.38
C LEU A 253 -16.37 -2.19 -7.17
N GLU A 254 -16.35 -3.50 -7.33
CA GLU A 254 -16.45 -4.44 -6.20
C GLU A 254 -15.28 -5.41 -6.23
N GLY A 255 -14.76 -5.71 -5.06
CA GLY A 255 -13.63 -6.63 -4.93
C GLY A 255 -13.15 -6.80 -3.50
N GLN A 256 -11.87 -7.10 -3.34
CA GLN A 256 -11.23 -7.40 -2.06
C GLN A 256 -9.81 -6.83 -2.07
N GLU A 257 -9.22 -6.68 -0.88
CA GLU A 257 -7.84 -6.21 -0.70
C GLU A 257 -7.59 -4.85 -1.40
N MET A 258 -8.58 -3.96 -1.39
CA MET A 258 -8.47 -2.58 -1.85
C MET A 258 -8.04 -1.70 -0.69
N THR A 259 -6.90 -1.02 -0.82
CA THR A 259 -6.36 -0.18 0.26
C THR A 259 -6.91 1.26 0.13
N PRO A 260 -7.72 1.75 1.09
CA PRO A 260 -8.23 3.12 1.04
C PRO A 260 -7.10 4.15 0.98
N GLY A 261 -7.23 5.17 0.14
CA GLY A 261 -6.21 6.22 -0.04
C GLY A 261 -5.05 5.84 -0.99
N TYR A 262 -4.84 4.54 -1.23
CA TYR A 262 -3.76 4.03 -2.09
C TYR A 262 -4.25 3.25 -3.31
N LEU A 263 -5.55 2.97 -3.40
CA LEU A 263 -6.14 2.31 -4.55
C LEU A 263 -5.92 3.17 -5.80
N ASN A 264 -5.45 2.53 -6.86
CA ASN A 264 -5.30 3.02 -8.21
C ASN A 264 -6.08 2.11 -9.15
N ILE A 265 -6.59 2.66 -10.24
CA ILE A 265 -7.38 1.96 -11.25
C ILE A 265 -6.75 2.24 -12.61
N LYS A 266 -6.53 1.19 -13.38
CA LYS A 266 -6.16 1.28 -14.80
C LYS A 266 -7.36 0.89 -15.64
N ILE A 267 -7.77 1.79 -16.53
CA ILE A 267 -8.83 1.55 -17.53
C ILE A 267 -8.19 1.67 -18.90
N PHE A 268 -8.43 0.69 -19.78
CA PHE A 268 -7.81 0.66 -21.10
C PHE A 268 -8.72 0.03 -22.14
N GLU A 269 -8.54 0.41 -23.41
CA GLU A 269 -9.24 -0.25 -24.52
C GLU A 269 -8.77 -1.70 -24.65
N LEU A 270 -9.70 -2.66 -24.53
CA LEU A 270 -9.41 -4.08 -24.62
C LEU A 270 -9.49 -4.59 -26.07
N ARG A 271 -10.57 -4.20 -26.78
CA ARG A 271 -10.82 -4.55 -28.19
C ARG A 271 -11.99 -3.74 -28.76
N ASP A 272 -12.15 -3.80 -30.08
CA ASP A 272 -13.39 -3.38 -30.74
C ASP A 272 -14.55 -4.33 -30.41
N LYS A 273 -15.76 -3.79 -30.38
CA LYS A 273 -17.00 -4.58 -30.34
C LYS A 273 -17.22 -5.28 -31.68
N THR A 274 -17.79 -6.47 -31.63
CA THR A 274 -18.24 -7.16 -32.84
C THR A 274 -19.51 -6.51 -33.36
N GLN A 275 -19.79 -6.70 -34.65
CA GLN A 275 -21.02 -6.21 -35.27
C GLN A 275 -22.27 -6.79 -34.57
N GLU A 276 -22.22 -8.06 -34.15
CA GLU A 276 -23.29 -8.71 -33.40
C GLU A 276 -23.53 -8.05 -32.03
N GLU A 277 -22.47 -7.68 -31.30
CA GLU A 277 -22.58 -6.97 -30.02
C GLU A 277 -23.23 -5.58 -30.20
N ILE A 278 -22.85 -4.85 -31.25
CA ILE A 278 -23.43 -3.55 -31.59
C ILE A 278 -24.91 -3.70 -31.94
N GLU A 279 -25.26 -4.68 -32.79
CA GLU A 279 -26.64 -4.93 -33.18
C GLU A 279 -27.51 -5.40 -32.02
N GLN A 280 -26.97 -6.21 -31.10
CA GLN A 280 -27.69 -6.63 -29.91
C GLN A 280 -27.98 -5.46 -28.96
N GLN A 281 -27.00 -4.58 -28.74
CA GLN A 281 -27.22 -3.36 -27.95
C GLN A 281 -28.24 -2.42 -28.60
N GLN A 282 -28.21 -2.27 -29.92
CA GLN A 282 -29.23 -1.51 -30.65
C GLN A 282 -30.63 -2.13 -30.53
N LYS A 283 -30.74 -3.46 -30.55
CA LYS A 283 -32.01 -4.16 -30.32
C LYS A 283 -32.54 -3.95 -28.90
N GLU A 284 -31.68 -4.00 -27.88
CA GLU A 284 -32.05 -3.74 -26.48
C GLU A 284 -32.48 -2.28 -26.27
N MET A 285 -31.76 -1.32 -26.85
CA MET A 285 -32.14 0.10 -26.84
C MET A 285 -33.50 0.32 -27.52
N ASN A 286 -33.70 -0.26 -28.71
CA ASN A 286 -34.97 -0.15 -29.44
C ASN A 286 -36.13 -0.84 -28.69
N TYR A 287 -35.89 -1.99 -28.06
CA TYR A 287 -36.88 -2.67 -27.24
C TYR A 287 -37.28 -1.85 -26.00
N ASN A 288 -36.29 -1.28 -25.28
CA ASN A 288 -36.56 -0.43 -24.12
C ASN A 288 -37.27 0.87 -24.50
N PHE A 289 -36.90 1.48 -25.63
CA PHE A 289 -37.59 2.65 -26.19
C PHE A 289 -39.05 2.34 -26.54
N ASN A 290 -39.30 1.22 -27.23
CA ASN A 290 -40.64 0.80 -27.62
C ASN A 290 -41.51 0.42 -26.40
N LYS A 291 -40.93 -0.24 -25.39
CA LYS A 291 -41.61 -0.56 -24.12
C LYS A 291 -42.00 0.69 -23.33
N ASN A 292 -41.15 1.71 -23.33
CA ASN A 292 -41.42 3.00 -22.69
C ASN A 292 -42.51 3.79 -23.43
N ASN A 293 -42.55 3.71 -24.76
CA ASN A 293 -43.65 4.29 -25.56
C ASN A 293 -44.97 3.55 -25.34
N PHE A 294 -44.95 2.22 -25.21
CA PHE A 294 -46.15 1.40 -24.92
C PHE A 294 -46.75 1.68 -23.54
N LYS A 295 -45.93 2.06 -22.54
CA LYS A 295 -46.41 2.55 -21.24
C LYS A 295 -47.01 3.96 -21.33
N SER A 296 -46.46 4.85 -22.18
CA SER A 296 -47.01 6.20 -22.36
C SER A 296 -48.36 6.24 -23.11
N GLN A 297 -48.66 5.19 -23.89
CA GLN A 297 -49.88 5.12 -24.70
C GLN A 297 -51.14 4.70 -23.93
N LYS A 298 -51.03 4.35 -22.63
CA LYS A 298 -52.19 3.96 -21.81
C LYS A 298 -52.90 5.10 -21.07
N ASP A 299 -52.35 6.31 -21.05
CA ASP A 299 -52.85 7.40 -20.18
C ASP A 299 -53.46 8.62 -20.88
N HIS A 300 -53.62 8.63 -22.20
CA HIS A 300 -54.31 9.76 -22.86
C HIS A 300 -55.27 9.34 -23.96
N SER A 301 -56.54 9.16 -23.57
CA SER A 301 -57.69 9.38 -24.44
C SER A 301 -58.57 10.49 -23.87
N LEU A 302 -58.46 11.71 -24.42
CA LEU A 302 -59.58 12.65 -24.60
C LEU A 302 -59.13 13.85 -25.46
N GLN A 303 -59.95 14.14 -26.47
CA GLN A 303 -59.80 15.15 -27.52
C GLN A 303 -59.78 16.60 -27.03
N SER A 304 -59.08 17.47 -27.77
CA SER A 304 -59.71 18.67 -28.36
C SER A 304 -58.89 19.22 -29.53
N GLN A 305 -59.61 19.57 -30.60
CA GLN A 305 -59.13 20.19 -31.84
C GLN A 305 -58.74 21.66 -31.64
N ILE A 306 -57.77 22.16 -32.43
CA ILE A 306 -57.75 23.43 -33.19
C ILE A 306 -56.52 23.37 -34.13
N ALA A 307 -56.66 23.86 -35.37
CA ALA A 307 -55.62 23.93 -36.41
C ALA A 307 -55.33 25.41 -36.79
N PRO A 308 -54.45 25.74 -37.77
CA PRO A 308 -53.03 26.08 -37.53
C PRO A 308 -52.66 27.49 -38.07
N GLU A 309 -51.50 28.04 -37.68
CA GLU A 309 -50.87 29.16 -38.41
C GLU A 309 -49.36 28.96 -38.63
N HIS A 310 -48.96 29.25 -39.87
CA HIS A 310 -47.60 29.22 -40.43
C HIS A 310 -46.74 30.41 -39.96
N LYS A 311 -45.43 30.20 -39.78
CA LYS A 311 -44.37 30.94 -40.49
C LYS A 311 -42.96 30.36 -40.26
N ASN A 312 -42.26 30.14 -41.38
CA ASN A 312 -40.82 29.91 -41.50
C ASN A 312 -40.00 31.10 -40.97
N VAL A 313 -38.75 30.87 -40.53
CA VAL A 313 -37.52 31.47 -41.09
C VAL A 313 -36.29 30.72 -40.55
N ASN A 314 -35.46 30.26 -41.49
CA ASN A 314 -34.07 29.80 -41.32
C ASN A 314 -33.15 30.94 -40.88
N GLN A 315 -32.13 30.64 -40.08
CA GLN A 315 -30.81 31.24 -40.28
C GLN A 315 -29.69 30.38 -39.66
N GLN A 316 -28.94 29.72 -40.56
CA GLN A 316 -27.56 29.31 -40.31
C GLN A 316 -26.66 30.56 -40.29
N GLN A 317 -25.68 30.61 -39.38
CA GLN A 317 -24.43 31.30 -39.67
C GLN A 317 -23.24 30.67 -38.93
N ILE A 318 -22.31 30.18 -39.75
CA ILE A 318 -20.90 29.80 -39.47
C ILE A 318 -20.13 31.14 -39.26
N SER A 319 -19.16 31.38 -38.38
CA SER A 319 -17.77 30.85 -38.40
C SER A 319 -16.86 31.54 -37.34
N ILE A 320 -15.88 30.76 -36.83
CA ILE A 320 -14.43 31.06 -36.67
C ILE A 320 -13.88 31.76 -35.40
N SER A 321 -13.25 30.91 -34.57
CA SER A 321 -11.92 30.94 -33.92
C SER A 321 -11.48 32.07 -32.98
N SER A 322 -11.15 31.65 -31.75
CA SER A 322 -9.86 31.97 -31.11
C SER A 322 -9.36 30.76 -30.33
N ASN A 323 -8.10 30.42 -30.62
CA ASN A 323 -7.36 29.24 -30.25
C ASN A 323 -6.92 29.15 -28.77
N LEU A 324 -6.88 27.89 -28.30
CA LEU A 324 -5.78 27.21 -27.59
C LEU A 324 -5.58 27.35 -26.06
N LYS A 325 -5.61 26.13 -25.48
CA LYS A 325 -4.80 25.55 -24.38
C LYS A 325 -5.32 25.70 -22.95
N PHE A 326 -5.85 24.58 -22.41
CA PHE A 326 -5.14 23.74 -21.44
C PHE A 326 -5.89 22.40 -21.28
N ASN A 327 -5.51 21.38 -22.05
CA ASN A 327 -5.83 19.98 -21.74
C ASN A 327 -4.50 19.32 -21.40
N GLN A 328 -4.26 19.00 -20.13
CA GLN A 328 -3.06 18.29 -19.68
C GLN A 328 -3.43 17.02 -18.93
N THR A 329 -3.29 15.91 -19.68
CA THR A 329 -2.79 14.57 -19.33
C THR A 329 -3.43 13.78 -18.19
N LEU A 330 -4.61 13.22 -18.48
CA LEU A 330 -5.13 11.99 -17.88
C LEU A 330 -4.58 10.70 -18.56
N HIS A 331 -3.83 10.86 -19.66
CA HIS A 331 -3.42 9.79 -20.57
C HIS A 331 -1.91 9.53 -20.48
N ASN A 332 -1.53 8.29 -20.13
CA ASN A 332 -0.15 7.82 -20.20
C ASN A 332 0.17 7.15 -21.56
N SER A 333 -0.85 6.63 -22.26
CA SER A 333 -0.82 6.20 -23.67
C SER A 333 -2.19 6.47 -24.32
N GLU A 334 -2.27 6.54 -25.66
CA GLU A 334 -3.49 6.98 -26.37
C GLU A 334 -4.77 6.18 -26.02
N ASN A 335 -4.64 5.01 -25.38
CA ASN A 335 -5.74 4.09 -25.09
C ASN A 335 -5.87 3.66 -23.61
N GLU A 336 -5.16 4.32 -22.68
CA GLU A 336 -5.23 3.97 -21.26
C GLU A 336 -5.31 5.20 -20.33
N ILE A 337 -5.93 4.99 -19.17
CA ILE A 337 -6.05 5.95 -18.08
C ILE A 337 -5.68 5.25 -16.78
N ILE A 338 -4.86 5.91 -15.95
CA ILE A 338 -4.58 5.51 -14.58
C ILE A 338 -5.13 6.58 -13.62
N TYR A 339 -6.00 6.18 -12.72
CA TYR A 339 -6.65 7.05 -11.75
C TYR A 339 -6.36 6.61 -10.30
N PRO A 340 -6.05 7.53 -9.37
CA PRO A 340 -5.84 8.96 -9.59
C PRO A 340 -4.56 9.28 -10.40
N PRO A 341 -4.49 10.39 -11.15
CA PRO A 341 -3.25 10.89 -11.77
C PRO A 341 -2.15 11.21 -10.73
N GLU A 342 -0.88 11.14 -11.13
CA GLU A 342 0.27 11.37 -10.22
C GLU A 342 0.37 12.82 -9.73
N ASP A 343 -0.18 13.76 -10.49
CA ASP A 343 -0.10 15.19 -10.20
C ASP A 343 -0.93 15.64 -8.98
N GLY A 344 -1.64 14.70 -8.33
CA GLY A 344 -2.44 14.97 -7.14
C GLY A 344 -3.67 15.82 -7.41
N SER A 345 -4.04 16.05 -8.68
CA SER A 345 -5.16 16.91 -9.07
C SER A 345 -6.54 16.35 -8.71
N ASN A 346 -6.63 15.08 -8.34
CA ASN A 346 -7.87 14.34 -8.14
C ASN A 346 -8.02 13.74 -6.75
N ILE A 347 -9.29 13.52 -6.39
CA ILE A 347 -9.70 12.99 -5.08
C ILE A 347 -9.35 11.50 -4.99
N PRO A 348 -8.78 11.02 -3.88
CA PRO A 348 -8.56 9.60 -3.65
C PRO A 348 -9.84 8.78 -3.80
N ILE A 349 -9.72 7.56 -4.31
CA ILE A 349 -10.88 6.68 -4.51
C ILE A 349 -11.50 6.33 -3.14
N LYS A 350 -12.80 6.55 -3.00
CA LYS A 350 -13.52 6.19 -1.78
C LYS A 350 -13.73 4.68 -1.75
N VAL A 351 -13.12 4.00 -0.78
CA VAL A 351 -13.28 2.56 -0.53
C VAL A 351 -14.14 2.36 0.73
N VAL A 352 -15.20 1.57 0.62
CA VAL A 352 -16.09 1.19 1.72
C VAL A 352 -16.07 -0.31 1.90
N THR A 353 -15.83 -0.77 3.12
CA THR A 353 -15.84 -2.19 3.46
C THR A 353 -17.25 -2.59 3.90
N GLU A 354 -17.84 -3.57 3.22
CA GLU A 354 -19.09 -4.21 3.61
C GLU A 354 -18.77 -5.57 4.23
N ILE A 355 -19.11 -5.74 5.52
CA ILE A 355 -18.97 -7.00 6.23
C ILE A 355 -20.31 -7.73 6.16
N ARG A 356 -20.34 -8.88 5.47
CA ARG A 356 -21.52 -9.76 5.44
C ARG A 356 -21.11 -11.18 5.82
N GLY A 357 -21.24 -11.51 7.11
CA GLY A 357 -20.74 -12.77 7.66
C GLY A 357 -19.21 -12.82 7.61
N SER A 358 -18.63 -13.87 7.03
CA SER A 358 -17.18 -14.04 6.87
C SER A 358 -16.60 -13.40 5.59
N LEU A 359 -17.43 -12.90 4.68
CA LEU A 359 -16.97 -12.22 3.46
C LEU A 359 -16.70 -10.75 3.73
N LYS A 360 -15.42 -10.35 3.62
CA LYS A 360 -15.01 -8.95 3.44
C LYS A 360 -15.10 -8.61 1.96
N ALA A 361 -16.16 -7.91 1.55
CA ALA A 361 -16.25 -7.31 0.23
C ALA A 361 -16.02 -5.80 0.36
N GLN A 362 -15.30 -5.22 -0.59
CA GLN A 362 -15.03 -3.80 -0.64
C GLN A 362 -15.65 -3.21 -1.90
N LYS A 363 -16.22 -2.03 -1.75
CA LYS A 363 -16.75 -1.22 -2.84
C LYS A 363 -15.92 0.03 -2.99
N ALA A 364 -15.47 0.31 -4.20
CA ALA A 364 -14.74 1.53 -4.52
C ALA A 364 -15.58 2.40 -5.45
N THR A 365 -15.59 3.71 -5.23
CA THR A 365 -16.34 4.66 -6.06
C THR A 365 -15.55 5.95 -6.28
N PHE A 366 -15.54 6.41 -7.53
CA PHE A 366 -14.96 7.67 -7.95
C PHE A 366 -15.71 8.19 -9.19
N GLY A 367 -15.57 9.48 -9.47
CA GLY A 367 -16.24 10.13 -10.59
C GLY A 367 -15.26 10.87 -11.49
N LEU A 368 -15.57 10.92 -12.78
CA LEU A 368 -14.86 11.72 -13.78
C LEU A 368 -15.84 12.65 -14.51
N ASN A 369 -15.39 13.86 -14.80
CA ASN A 369 -16.16 14.83 -15.59
C ASN A 369 -15.92 14.68 -17.10
N ASP A 370 -14.73 14.24 -17.48
CA ASP A 370 -14.39 13.94 -18.86
C ASP A 370 -14.91 12.54 -19.23
N TYR A 371 -15.69 12.49 -20.31
CA TYR A 371 -16.33 11.28 -20.82
C TYR A 371 -15.98 10.99 -22.28
N GLU A 372 -15.33 11.92 -22.99
CA GLU A 372 -15.14 11.83 -24.44
C GLU A 372 -14.17 10.70 -24.82
N TRP A 373 -13.25 10.36 -23.91
CA TRP A 373 -12.33 9.24 -24.05
C TRP A 373 -13.01 7.87 -24.03
N LEU A 374 -14.22 7.76 -23.45
CA LEU A 374 -14.91 6.49 -23.29
C LEU A 374 -15.81 6.21 -24.51
N ASN A 375 -15.26 5.67 -25.59
CA ASN A 375 -16.00 5.23 -26.77
C ASN A 375 -16.66 3.86 -26.57
N TYR A 376 -17.47 3.72 -25.51
CA TYR A 376 -18.10 2.45 -25.15
C TYR A 376 -19.11 1.94 -26.19
N LYS A 377 -19.54 2.76 -27.17
CA LYS A 377 -20.43 2.33 -28.26
C LYS A 377 -19.71 1.44 -29.27
N GLN A 378 -18.39 1.62 -29.45
CA GLN A 378 -17.59 0.87 -30.41
C GLN A 378 -16.53 -0.02 -29.74
N LYS A 379 -16.15 0.28 -28.50
CA LYS A 379 -15.03 -0.37 -27.81
C LYS A 379 -15.50 -1.15 -26.59
N VAL A 380 -14.74 -2.19 -26.24
CA VAL A 380 -14.80 -2.89 -24.96
C VAL A 380 -13.61 -2.43 -24.13
N TYR A 381 -13.84 -2.08 -22.87
CA TYR A 381 -12.79 -1.62 -21.96
C TYR A 381 -12.48 -2.67 -20.89
N GLY A 382 -11.20 -2.78 -20.55
CA GLY A 382 -10.70 -3.57 -19.44
C GLY A 382 -10.38 -2.69 -18.23
N VAL A 383 -10.51 -3.25 -17.04
CA VAL A 383 -10.21 -2.60 -15.77
C VAL A 383 -9.29 -3.48 -14.93
N LEU A 384 -8.27 -2.86 -14.34
CA LEU A 384 -7.38 -3.42 -13.33
C LEU A 384 -7.30 -2.46 -12.14
N ILE A 385 -6.92 -2.99 -10.97
CA ILE A 385 -6.66 -2.21 -9.76
C ILE A 385 -5.23 -2.43 -9.28
N SER A 386 -4.73 -1.51 -8.47
CA SER A 386 -3.42 -1.59 -7.85
C SER A 386 -3.41 -0.81 -6.54
N ASN A 387 -2.74 -1.31 -5.50
CA ASN A 387 -2.56 -0.58 -4.24
C ASN A 387 -1.20 0.15 -4.16
N ASP A 388 -0.31 -0.11 -5.11
CA ASP A 388 1.06 0.44 -5.16
C ASP A 388 1.34 1.21 -6.46
N ARG A 389 0.38 1.23 -7.40
CA ARG A 389 0.46 1.78 -8.75
C ARG A 389 1.49 1.10 -9.67
N ASN A 390 2.22 0.10 -9.19
CA ASN A 390 3.24 -0.62 -9.94
C ASN A 390 2.64 -1.89 -10.57
N ILE A 391 1.99 -2.72 -9.75
CA ILE A 391 1.40 -3.99 -10.20
C ILE A 391 -0.11 -3.85 -10.29
N PHE A 392 -0.63 -4.07 -11.50
CA PHE A 392 -2.06 -4.00 -11.78
C PHE A 392 -2.67 -5.39 -11.89
N THR A 393 -3.61 -5.68 -11.00
CA THR A 393 -4.27 -6.97 -10.85
C THR A 393 -5.76 -6.86 -11.14
N GLY A 394 -6.37 -7.99 -11.49
CA GLY A 394 -7.80 -8.05 -11.75
C GLY A 394 -8.43 -9.31 -11.18
N LYS A 395 -8.93 -10.17 -12.08
CA LYS A 395 -9.60 -11.42 -11.73
C LYS A 395 -8.68 -12.30 -10.87
N GLN A 396 -9.19 -12.73 -9.71
CA GLN A 396 -8.46 -13.59 -8.76
C GLN A 396 -7.12 -12.99 -8.26
N GLY A 397 -6.91 -11.67 -8.37
CA GLY A 397 -5.64 -11.03 -7.99
C GLY A 397 -4.49 -11.31 -8.97
N ALA A 398 -4.77 -11.91 -10.12
CA ALA A 398 -3.75 -12.17 -11.14
C ALA A 398 -3.37 -10.87 -11.86
N GLU A 399 -2.07 -10.71 -12.08
CA GLU A 399 -1.50 -9.59 -12.82
C GLU A 399 -2.05 -9.56 -14.26
N ASN A 400 -2.43 -8.37 -14.73
CA ASN A 400 -2.95 -8.12 -16.08
C ASN A 400 -4.22 -8.90 -16.46
N ALA A 401 -4.85 -9.62 -15.52
CA ALA A 401 -6.10 -10.35 -15.73
C ALA A 401 -7.33 -9.44 -15.62
N SER A 402 -7.51 -8.53 -16.58
CA SER A 402 -8.53 -7.47 -16.49
C SER A 402 -9.98 -7.97 -16.39
N ILE A 403 -10.82 -7.16 -15.76
CA ILE A 403 -12.29 -7.30 -15.74
C ILE A 403 -12.89 -6.38 -16.80
N ILE A 404 -13.90 -6.86 -17.53
CA ILE A 404 -14.62 -6.02 -18.50
C ILE A 404 -15.41 -4.94 -17.77
N LEU A 405 -15.31 -3.69 -18.22
CA LEU A 405 -16.10 -2.57 -17.71
C LEU A 405 -17.55 -2.69 -18.19
N ASP A 406 -18.48 -2.88 -17.25
CA ASP A 406 -19.92 -2.81 -17.51
C ASP A 406 -20.37 -1.35 -17.63
N VAL A 407 -21.02 -0.98 -18.73
CA VAL A 407 -21.40 0.41 -19.01
C VAL A 407 -22.92 0.54 -18.99
N VAL A 408 -23.42 1.43 -18.14
CA VAL A 408 -24.85 1.71 -17.96
C VAL A 408 -25.14 3.16 -18.31
N GLU A 409 -25.94 3.41 -19.34
CA GLU A 409 -26.43 4.75 -19.70
C GLU A 409 -27.64 5.13 -18.81
N GLU A 410 -27.56 6.31 -18.18
CA GLU A 410 -28.69 6.90 -17.45
C GLU A 410 -29.46 7.89 -18.35
N ASN A 411 -30.72 7.56 -18.68
CA ASN A 411 -31.62 8.47 -19.40
C ASN A 411 -32.48 9.28 -18.43
N ASP A 412 -32.81 10.54 -18.76
CA ASP A 412 -33.52 11.53 -17.93
C ASP A 412 -34.81 11.04 -17.23
N LYS A 413 -35.46 9.96 -17.70
CA LYS A 413 -36.66 9.38 -17.07
C LYS A 413 -36.38 8.37 -15.95
N ASN A 414 -35.17 7.79 -15.91
CA ASN A 414 -34.73 6.87 -14.85
C ASN A 414 -34.05 7.59 -13.68
N ALA A 415 -33.71 8.87 -13.83
CA ALA A 415 -33.10 9.71 -12.80
C ALA A 415 -33.89 9.65 -11.48
N LEU A 416 -35.23 9.65 -11.53
CA LEU A 416 -36.08 9.55 -10.34
C LEU A 416 -35.97 8.21 -9.59
N SER A 417 -35.70 7.11 -10.28
CA SER A 417 -35.59 5.78 -9.67
C SER A 417 -34.22 5.54 -9.03
N ILE A 418 -33.16 6.15 -9.58
CA ILE A 418 -31.79 6.04 -9.07
C ILE A 418 -31.54 7.10 -7.99
N TRP A 419 -32.16 8.30 -8.05
CA TRP A 419 -32.17 9.25 -6.93
C TRP A 419 -32.77 8.62 -5.66
N ILE A 420 -33.77 7.75 -5.78
CA ILE A 420 -34.30 6.99 -4.64
C ILE A 420 -33.24 6.00 -4.10
N ILE A 421 -32.46 5.34 -4.96
CA ILE A 421 -31.36 4.46 -4.53
C ILE A 421 -30.20 5.25 -3.91
N ILE A 422 -29.83 6.40 -4.47
CA ILE A 422 -28.82 7.31 -3.94
C ILE A 422 -29.28 7.92 -2.61
N ILE A 423 -30.55 8.30 -2.46
CA ILE A 423 -31.14 8.76 -1.18
C ILE A 423 -31.24 7.62 -0.18
N ILE A 424 -31.48 6.37 -0.59
CA ILE A 424 -31.46 5.22 0.32
C ILE A 424 -30.02 4.92 0.76
N ILE A 425 -29.03 4.97 -0.13
CA ILE A 425 -27.61 4.76 0.21
C ILE A 425 -27.09 5.89 1.11
N ILE A 426 -27.35 7.16 0.78
CA ILE A 426 -26.95 8.33 1.58
C ILE A 426 -27.79 8.43 2.87
N GLY A 427 -29.09 8.12 2.83
CA GLY A 427 -29.98 8.11 3.98
C GLY A 427 -29.66 7.01 4.99
N SER A 428 -29.23 5.84 4.52
CA SER A 428 -28.68 4.77 5.38
C SER A 428 -27.39 5.23 6.07
N ILE A 429 -26.54 6.01 5.37
CA ILE A 429 -25.31 6.59 5.91
C ILE A 429 -25.58 7.65 6.99
N VAL A 430 -26.64 8.46 6.84
CA VAL A 430 -26.99 9.50 7.82
C VAL A 430 -27.69 8.92 9.06
N ILE A 431 -28.55 7.91 8.91
CA ILE A 431 -29.25 7.28 10.05
C ILE A 431 -28.25 6.53 10.96
N PHE A 432 -27.25 5.85 10.40
CA PHE A 432 -26.19 5.22 11.20
C PHE A 432 -25.24 6.25 11.84
N GLY A 433 -24.95 7.37 11.17
CA GLY A 433 -24.16 8.47 11.72
C GLY A 433 -24.84 9.17 12.90
N ILE A 434 -26.14 9.46 12.80
CA ILE A 434 -26.93 10.10 13.88
C ILE A 434 -27.16 9.11 15.03
N GLY A 435 -27.34 7.82 14.76
CA GLY A 435 -27.44 6.77 15.78
C GLY A 435 -26.17 6.64 16.62
N LEU A 436 -24.99 6.62 15.99
CA LEU A 436 -23.71 6.61 16.69
C LEU A 436 -23.47 7.91 17.48
N PHE A 437 -23.82 9.06 16.90
CA PHE A 437 -23.67 10.35 17.58
C PHE A 437 -24.59 10.46 18.81
N SER A 438 -25.81 9.92 18.73
CA SER A 438 -26.76 9.89 19.84
C SER A 438 -26.31 8.95 20.96
N ILE A 439 -25.72 7.79 20.62
CA ILE A 439 -25.17 6.85 21.61
C ILE A 439 -23.93 7.45 22.29
N ILE A 440 -23.05 8.10 21.54
CA ILE A 440 -21.88 8.80 22.10
C ILE A 440 -22.33 9.98 22.98
N PHE A 441 -23.35 10.74 22.57
CA PHE A 441 -23.87 11.87 23.34
C PHE A 441 -24.59 11.42 24.64
N VAL A 442 -25.31 10.29 24.63
CA VAL A 442 -25.93 9.71 25.84
C VAL A 442 -24.88 9.11 26.79
N VAL A 443 -23.78 8.55 26.27
CA VAL A 443 -22.65 8.09 27.10
C VAL A 443 -21.87 9.27 27.67
N TYR A 444 -21.70 10.36 26.92
CA TYR A 444 -20.97 11.56 27.37
C TYR A 444 -21.75 12.43 28.37
N ILE A 445 -23.08 12.33 28.41
CA ILE A 445 -23.90 13.01 29.44
C ILE A 445 -24.07 12.17 30.72
N ASN A 446 -23.73 10.87 30.69
CA ASN A 446 -23.84 9.95 31.84
C ASN A 446 -22.49 9.53 32.45
N VAL A 447 -21.41 10.25 32.15
CA VAL A 447 -20.12 10.23 32.86
C VAL A 447 -19.83 11.64 33.34
#